data_AF-A0A9D3AXS2-F1
#
_entry.id   AF-A0A9D3AXS2-F1
#
_cell.length_a   1.000
_cell.length_b   1.000
_cell.length_c   1.000
_cell.angle_alpha   90.00
_cell.angle_beta   90.00
_cell.angle_gamma   90.00
#
_symmetry.space_group_name_H-M   'P 1'
#
loop_
_entity.id
_entity.type
_entity.pdbx_description
1 polymer ?
#
loop_
_entity_poly.entity_id
_entity_poly.type
_entity_poly.pdbx_seq_one_letter_code
_entity_poly.pdbx_strand_id
1 'polypeptide(L)'
;MFSKESLLKSATTCGLLEEENPHFIPETLGVLKNLADAASETIYEHPDDNGLSIQVIQNAFHYVFAKSVEIYFLWQAADGKDVTLLFSEADLLNGRTGASVPPNAADFMNTAMGMCTGMFNAFQEWLKTNQDLFQGGFLDLYDELNEALNWSARIGLSYAMTHFHGDR
;
A
#
# COMPACT_ATOMS: atom_id res chain seq x y z
N MET A 1 -13.84 9.95 -11.63
CA MET A 1 -12.75 10.01 -10.65
C MET A 1 -12.42 8.58 -10.31
N PHE A 2 -11.23 8.10 -10.66
CA PHE A 2 -10.79 6.73 -10.36
C PHE A 2 -10.31 6.63 -8.90
N SER A 3 -10.26 5.43 -8.34
CA SER A 3 -9.76 5.17 -6.97
C SER A 3 -8.39 5.83 -6.73
N LYS A 4 -7.50 5.80 -7.73
CA LYS A 4 -6.22 6.52 -7.77
C LYS A 4 -6.30 7.98 -7.32
N GLU A 5 -7.20 8.78 -7.89
CA GLU A 5 -7.25 10.22 -7.65
C GLU A 5 -7.65 10.50 -6.19
N SER A 6 -8.56 9.71 -5.64
CA SER A 6 -8.95 9.78 -4.23
C SER A 6 -7.80 9.41 -3.30
N LEU A 7 -7.03 8.37 -3.65
CA LEU A 7 -5.85 7.94 -2.88
C LEU A 7 -4.76 9.01 -2.87
N LEU A 8 -4.37 9.53 -4.05
CA LEU A 8 -3.32 10.55 -4.17
C LEU A 8 -3.68 11.82 -3.40
N LYS A 9 -4.91 12.30 -3.55
CA LYS A 9 -5.39 13.48 -2.81
C LYS A 9 -5.34 13.26 -1.29
N SER A 10 -5.76 12.08 -0.82
CA SER A 10 -5.69 11.74 0.59
C SER A 10 -4.25 11.65 1.08
N ALA A 11 -3.36 11.02 0.31
CA ALA A 11 -1.95 10.88 0.66
C ALA A 11 -1.25 12.24 0.79
N THR A 12 -1.50 13.17 -0.14
CA THR A 12 -0.98 14.55 -0.03
C THR A 12 -1.56 15.29 1.18
N THR A 13 -2.88 15.18 1.41
CA THR A 13 -3.54 15.85 2.55
C THR A 13 -3.00 15.35 3.90
N CYS A 14 -2.73 14.05 4.00
CA CYS A 14 -2.19 13.45 5.21
C CYS A 14 -0.67 13.65 5.34
N GLY A 15 0.03 14.18 4.34
CA GLY A 15 1.49 14.37 4.39
C GLY A 15 2.30 13.11 4.08
N LEU A 16 1.71 12.10 3.42
CA LEU A 16 2.45 10.95 2.86
C LEU A 16 3.15 11.29 1.55
N LEU A 17 2.66 12.31 0.84
CA LEU A 17 3.26 12.85 -0.38
C LEU A 17 3.38 14.37 -0.26
N GLU A 18 4.45 14.94 -0.80
CA GLU A 18 4.59 16.39 -0.96
C GLU A 18 3.77 16.91 -2.15
N GLU A 19 3.63 16.10 -3.20
CA GLU A 19 2.92 16.43 -4.44
C GLU A 19 2.06 15.24 -4.91
N GLU A 20 1.11 15.47 -5.82
CA GLU A 20 0.26 14.39 -6.38
C GLU A 20 1.04 13.42 -7.30
N ASN A 21 2.31 13.70 -7.61
CA ASN A 21 3.19 12.83 -8.37
C ASN A 21 4.18 12.10 -7.44
N PRO A 22 3.92 10.85 -7.06
CA PRO A 22 4.84 10.09 -6.22
C PRO A 22 6.16 9.81 -6.95
N HIS A 23 7.26 9.87 -6.21
CA HIS A 23 8.55 9.40 -6.66
C HIS A 23 8.52 7.87 -6.83
N PHE A 24 9.36 7.36 -7.73
CA PHE A 24 9.48 5.93 -7.95
C PHE A 24 10.92 5.54 -8.31
N ILE A 25 11.22 4.26 -8.09
CA ILE A 25 12.46 3.60 -8.47
C ILE A 25 12.09 2.57 -9.54
N PRO A 26 12.50 2.73 -10.82
CA PRO A 26 12.10 1.83 -11.90
C PRO A 26 12.34 0.34 -11.60
N GLU A 27 13.45 0.03 -10.94
CA GLU A 27 13.89 -1.32 -10.59
C GLU A 27 12.95 -2.00 -9.59
N THR A 28 12.21 -1.24 -8.79
CA THR A 28 11.29 -1.81 -7.79
C THR A 28 9.87 -1.99 -8.31
N LEU A 29 9.53 -1.46 -9.49
CA LEU A 29 8.17 -1.49 -10.03
C LEU A 29 7.61 -2.91 -10.15
N GLY A 30 8.43 -3.87 -10.57
CA GLY A 30 8.03 -5.28 -10.66
C GLY A 30 7.71 -5.87 -9.28
N VAL A 31 8.56 -5.59 -8.28
CA VAL A 31 8.37 -6.07 -6.91
C VAL A 31 7.13 -5.44 -6.27
N LEU A 32 6.91 -4.14 -6.46
CA LEU A 32 5.72 -3.43 -5.97
C LEU A 32 4.43 -3.99 -6.58
N LYS A 33 4.44 -4.30 -7.89
CA LYS A 33 3.28 -4.91 -8.54
C LYS A 33 2.99 -6.30 -7.97
N ASN A 34 4.02 -7.15 -7.87
CA ASN A 34 3.87 -8.51 -7.33
C ASN A 34 3.36 -8.49 -5.88
N LEU A 35 3.81 -7.51 -5.07
CA LEU A 35 3.33 -7.31 -3.70
C LEU A 35 1.83 -6.96 -3.66
N ALA A 36 1.38 -6.05 -4.53
CA ALA A 36 -0.03 -5.66 -4.62
C ALA A 36 -0.90 -6.84 -5.11
N ASP A 37 -0.44 -7.56 -6.14
CA ASP A 37 -1.14 -8.73 -6.68
C ASP A 37 -1.28 -9.81 -5.60
N ALA A 38 -0.19 -10.19 -4.91
CA ALA A 38 -0.21 -11.20 -3.87
C ALA A 38 -1.10 -10.81 -2.67
N ALA A 39 -1.11 -9.52 -2.31
CA ALA A 39 -2.00 -9.01 -1.28
C ALA A 39 -3.47 -9.08 -1.72
N SER A 40 -3.78 -8.73 -2.98
CA SER A 40 -5.13 -8.85 -3.54
C SER A 40 -5.58 -10.31 -3.55
N GLU A 41 -4.75 -11.22 -4.06
CA GLU A 41 -5.02 -12.67 -4.06
C GLU A 41 -5.32 -13.18 -2.64
N THR A 42 -4.50 -12.79 -1.65
CA THR A 42 -4.70 -13.16 -0.23
C THR A 42 -6.08 -12.73 0.29
N ILE A 43 -6.52 -11.50 -0.03
CA ILE A 43 -7.82 -10.99 0.40
C ILE A 43 -8.96 -11.84 -0.18
N TYR A 44 -8.85 -12.21 -1.46
CA TYR A 44 -9.89 -12.97 -2.17
C TYR A 44 -9.90 -14.47 -1.81
N GLU A 45 -8.77 -15.01 -1.35
CA GLU A 45 -8.68 -16.39 -0.84
C GLU A 45 -9.27 -16.53 0.57
N HIS A 46 -9.46 -15.42 1.29
CA HIS A 46 -9.93 -15.39 2.68
C HIS A 46 -11.22 -14.56 2.88
N PRO A 47 -12.32 -14.85 2.15
CA PRO A 47 -13.60 -14.23 2.44
C PRO A 47 -14.16 -14.72 3.79
N ASP A 48 -14.95 -13.88 4.45
CA ASP A 48 -15.80 -14.28 5.58
C ASP A 48 -17.23 -14.60 5.09
N ASP A 49 -18.10 -15.00 6.02
CA ASP A 49 -19.51 -15.37 5.72
C ASP A 49 -20.31 -14.22 5.05
N ASN A 50 -19.83 -12.97 5.15
CA ASN A 50 -20.46 -11.78 4.58
C ASN A 50 -19.68 -11.21 3.37
N GLY A 51 -18.66 -11.92 2.88
CA GLY A 51 -17.83 -11.52 1.74
C GLY A 51 -16.44 -11.04 2.16
N LEU A 52 -15.91 -10.04 1.47
CA LEU A 52 -14.56 -9.54 1.76
C LEU A 52 -14.56 -8.76 3.08
N SER A 53 -13.69 -9.17 4.01
CA SER A 53 -13.55 -8.49 5.29
C SER A 53 -12.87 -7.13 5.12
N ILE A 54 -13.57 -6.05 5.52
CA ILE A 54 -13.02 -4.68 5.52
C ILE A 54 -11.74 -4.60 6.36
N GLN A 55 -11.67 -5.35 7.47
CA GLN A 55 -10.48 -5.38 8.32
C GLN A 55 -9.28 -6.00 7.57
N VAL A 56 -9.50 -7.07 6.81
CA VAL A 56 -8.44 -7.71 6.02
C VAL A 56 -7.97 -6.78 4.90
N ILE A 57 -8.89 -6.07 4.24
CA ILE A 57 -8.52 -5.06 3.22
C ILE A 57 -7.69 -3.94 3.85
N GLN A 58 -8.10 -3.43 5.03
CA GLN A 58 -7.33 -2.43 5.76
C GLN A 58 -5.92 -2.92 6.11
N ASN A 59 -5.84 -4.15 6.63
CA ASN A 59 -4.58 -4.77 6.97
C ASN A 59 -3.68 -4.91 5.74
N ALA A 60 -4.24 -5.29 4.59
CA ALA A 60 -3.52 -5.37 3.32
C ALA A 60 -2.99 -3.99 2.87
N PHE A 61 -3.78 -2.93 3.00
CA PHE A 61 -3.32 -1.56 2.71
C PHE A 61 -2.10 -1.18 3.55
N HIS A 62 -2.18 -1.38 4.87
CA HIS A 62 -1.09 -1.10 5.79
C HIS A 62 0.14 -1.98 5.51
N TYR A 63 -0.10 -3.27 5.25
CA TYR A 63 0.93 -4.24 4.96
C TYR A 63 1.71 -3.88 3.69
N VAL A 64 0.99 -3.62 2.60
CA VAL A 64 1.57 -3.23 1.31
C VAL A 64 2.32 -1.90 1.41
N PHE A 65 1.75 -0.91 2.10
CA PHE A 65 2.44 0.35 2.37
C PHE A 65 3.75 0.12 3.13
N ALA A 66 3.72 -0.58 4.27
CA ALA A 66 4.90 -0.84 5.08
C ALA A 66 5.97 -1.63 4.32
N LYS A 67 5.55 -2.64 3.56
CA LYS A 67 6.46 -3.44 2.73
C LYS A 67 7.09 -2.64 1.60
N SER A 68 6.39 -1.66 1.05
CA SER A 68 6.98 -0.74 0.06
C SER A 68 8.00 0.22 0.65
N VAL A 69 7.81 0.62 1.91
CA VAL A 69 8.84 1.35 2.68
C VAL A 69 10.05 0.44 2.93
N GLU A 70 9.85 -0.82 3.32
CA GLU A 70 10.92 -1.82 3.45
C GLU A 70 11.70 -2.02 2.13
N ILE A 71 11.01 -2.06 0.99
CA ILE A 71 11.66 -2.15 -0.33
C ILE A 71 12.66 -1.02 -0.55
N TYR A 72 12.35 0.21 -0.16
CA TYR A 72 13.31 1.33 -0.28
C TYR A 72 14.60 1.06 0.51
N PHE A 73 14.48 0.59 1.75
CA PHE A 73 15.63 0.28 2.59
C PHE A 73 16.46 -0.88 2.04
N LEU A 74 15.79 -1.94 1.58
CA LEU A 74 16.47 -3.08 0.95
C LEU A 74 17.17 -2.65 -0.34
N TRP A 75 16.56 -1.79 -1.14
CA TRP A 75 17.15 -1.24 -2.37
C TRP A 75 18.40 -0.42 -2.08
N GLN A 76 18.37 0.44 -1.05
CA GLN A 76 19.56 1.18 -0.62
C GLN A 76 20.67 0.26 -0.11
N ALA A 77 20.33 -0.75 0.70
CA ALA A 77 21.30 -1.72 1.21
C ALA A 77 21.89 -2.61 0.12
N ALA A 78 21.17 -2.81 -0.99
CA ALA A 78 21.61 -3.57 -2.15
C ALA A 78 22.46 -2.75 -3.14
N ASP A 79 22.80 -1.50 -2.82
CA ASP A 79 23.45 -0.55 -3.74
C ASP A 79 22.72 -0.42 -5.08
N GLY A 80 21.38 -0.40 -5.03
CA GLY A 80 20.53 -0.27 -6.21
C GLY A 80 20.36 -1.54 -7.06
N LYS A 81 20.75 -2.71 -6.53
CA LYS A 81 20.56 -4.02 -7.18
C LYS A 81 19.21 -4.65 -6.85
N ASP A 82 18.97 -5.85 -7.37
CA ASP A 82 17.74 -6.62 -7.18
C ASP A 82 17.36 -6.77 -5.69
N VAL A 83 16.12 -6.41 -5.39
CA VAL A 83 15.53 -6.51 -4.06
C VAL A 83 14.64 -7.74 -4.00
N THR A 84 14.84 -8.58 -2.99
CA THR A 84 13.90 -9.66 -2.65
C THR A 84 13.11 -9.27 -1.42
N LEU A 85 11.78 -9.27 -1.54
CA LEU A 85 10.87 -8.99 -0.43
C LEU A 85 10.30 -10.30 0.11
N LEU A 86 10.25 -10.43 1.45
CA LEU A 86 9.52 -11.50 2.10
C LEU A 86 8.05 -11.10 2.29
N PHE A 87 7.17 -11.84 1.61
CA PHE A 87 5.72 -11.77 1.78
C PHE A 87 5.26 -12.81 2.80
N SER A 88 4.41 -12.40 3.75
CA SER A 88 3.84 -13.25 4.79
C SER A 88 2.34 -13.02 4.83
N GLU A 89 1.61 -13.99 4.29
CA GLU A 89 0.15 -14.00 4.29
C GLU A 89 -0.42 -13.91 5.71
N ALA A 90 0.17 -14.67 6.65
CA ALA A 90 -0.22 -14.64 8.04
C ALA A 90 -0.04 -13.25 8.68
N ASP A 91 1.02 -12.52 8.33
CA ASP A 91 1.22 -11.16 8.84
C ASP A 91 0.21 -10.19 8.24
N LEU A 92 -0.05 -10.28 6.92
CA LEU A 92 -1.08 -9.50 6.25
C LEU A 92 -2.44 -9.72 6.91
N LEU A 93 -2.89 -10.97 7.05
CA LEU A 93 -4.20 -11.30 7.62
C LEU A 93 -4.34 -10.80 9.07
N ASN A 94 -3.27 -10.89 9.87
CA ASN A 94 -3.28 -10.47 11.28
C ASN A 94 -2.92 -9.00 11.50
N GLY A 95 -2.76 -8.20 10.44
CA GLY A 95 -2.41 -6.77 10.54
C GLY A 95 -1.03 -6.51 11.13
N ARG A 96 -0.11 -7.47 10.98
CA ARG A 96 1.28 -7.35 11.39
C ARG A 96 2.13 -6.93 10.21
N THR A 97 3.12 -6.10 10.46
CA THR A 97 4.13 -5.72 9.47
C THR A 97 5.47 -6.22 9.95
N GLY A 98 5.75 -7.50 9.71
CA GLY A 98 7.09 -8.04 9.93
C GLY A 98 8.05 -7.30 9.00
N ALA A 99 8.90 -6.43 9.54
CA ALA A 99 9.83 -5.64 8.75
C ALA A 99 11.27 -6.06 9.05
N SER A 100 12.03 -6.33 8.00
CA SER A 100 13.46 -6.68 8.09
C SER A 100 14.34 -5.43 8.14
N VAL A 101 13.80 -4.32 8.63
CA VAL A 101 14.43 -3.00 8.58
C VAL A 101 15.08 -2.62 9.93
N PRO A 102 16.03 -1.69 9.93
CA PRO A 102 16.59 -1.16 11.17
C PRO A 102 15.52 -0.51 12.09
N PRO A 103 15.74 -0.43 13.41
CA PRO A 103 14.73 0.07 14.36
C PRO A 103 14.18 1.48 14.06
N ASN A 104 15.04 2.39 13.59
CA ASN A 104 14.63 3.75 13.19
C ASN A 104 13.67 3.75 11.98
N ALA A 105 13.78 2.76 11.09
CA ALA A 105 12.83 2.59 9.99
C ALA A 105 11.48 2.03 10.49
N ALA A 106 11.45 1.23 11.55
CA ALA A 106 10.21 0.76 12.16
C ALA A 106 9.41 1.91 12.79
N ASP A 107 10.05 2.81 13.53
CA ASP A 107 9.40 4.00 14.10
C ASP A 107 8.88 4.95 13.01
N PHE A 108 9.67 5.12 11.95
CA PHE A 108 9.28 5.87 10.75
C PHE A 108 8.01 5.28 10.11
N MET A 109 7.96 3.97 9.88
CA MET A 109 6.78 3.30 9.33
C MET A 109 5.56 3.42 10.25
N ASN A 110 5.74 3.23 11.57
CA ASN A 110 4.65 3.33 12.54
C ASN A 110 4.01 4.72 12.56
N THR A 111 4.82 5.77 12.39
CA THR A 111 4.33 7.15 12.27
C THR A 111 3.40 7.32 11.06
N ALA A 112 3.73 6.65 9.95
CA ALA A 112 2.96 6.70 8.71
C ALA A 112 1.69 5.84 8.70
N MET A 113 1.57 4.83 9.57
CA MET A 113 0.40 3.93 9.57
C MET A 113 -0.92 4.67 9.80
N GLY A 114 -0.94 5.64 10.72
CA GLY A 114 -2.14 6.45 10.97
C GLY A 114 -2.56 7.27 9.75
N MET A 115 -1.58 7.76 8.98
CA MET A 115 -1.82 8.49 7.72
C MET A 115 -2.30 7.53 6.62
N CYS A 116 -1.74 6.32 6.56
CA CYS A 116 -2.18 5.26 5.64
C CYS A 116 -3.64 4.82 5.90
N THR A 117 -4.09 4.83 7.15
CA THR A 117 -5.51 4.61 7.48
C THR A 117 -6.40 5.68 6.84
N GLY A 118 -5.96 6.94 6.79
CA GLY A 118 -6.69 8.00 6.09
C GLY A 118 -6.89 7.72 4.60
N MET A 119 -5.83 7.20 3.96
CA MET A 119 -5.85 6.80 2.55
C MET A 119 -6.81 5.62 2.29
N PHE A 120 -6.83 4.61 3.17
CA PHE A 120 -7.80 3.53 3.11
C PHE A 120 -9.25 4.03 3.30
N ASN A 121 -9.48 4.98 4.22
CA ASN A 121 -10.81 5.58 4.40
C ASN A 121 -11.26 6.33 3.14
N ALA A 122 -10.36 7.03 2.45
CA ALA A 122 -10.67 7.68 1.18
C ALA A 122 -11.05 6.67 0.09
N PHE A 123 -10.38 5.52 0.02
CA PHE A 123 -10.75 4.42 -0.87
C PHE A 123 -12.14 3.85 -0.53
N GLN A 124 -12.43 3.59 0.74
CA GLN A 124 -13.76 3.13 1.15
C GLN A 124 -14.87 4.13 0.79
N GLU A 125 -14.62 5.43 0.97
CA GLU A 125 -15.60 6.45 0.61
C GLU A 125 -15.82 6.51 -0.90
N TRP A 126 -14.74 6.33 -1.68
CA TRP A 126 -14.83 6.22 -3.13
C TRP A 126 -15.64 4.99 -3.55
N LEU A 127 -15.43 3.81 -2.93
CA LEU A 127 -16.23 2.61 -3.19
C LEU A 127 -17.72 2.85 -2.94
N LYS A 128 -18.07 3.50 -1.82
CA LYS A 128 -19.47 3.84 -1.49
C LYS A 128 -20.08 4.80 -2.50
N THR A 129 -19.34 5.84 -2.87
CA THR A 129 -19.79 6.85 -3.85
C THR A 129 -20.04 6.24 -5.23
N ASN A 130 -19.32 5.18 -5.59
CA ASN A 130 -19.39 4.54 -6.91
C ASN A 130 -20.14 3.20 -6.89
N GLN A 131 -20.90 2.89 -5.84
CA GLN A 131 -21.58 1.60 -5.66
C GLN A 131 -22.46 1.21 -6.87
N ASP A 132 -23.17 2.17 -7.45
CA ASP A 132 -24.04 1.94 -8.62
C ASP A 132 -23.26 1.48 -9.86
N LEU A 133 -22.00 1.90 -10.01
CA LEU A 133 -21.14 1.51 -11.12
C LEU A 133 -20.68 0.05 -11.01
N PHE A 134 -20.43 -0.43 -9.77
CA PHE A 134 -20.16 -1.84 -9.50
C PHE A 134 -21.39 -2.70 -9.74
N GLN A 135 -22.57 -2.27 -9.28
CA GLN A 135 -23.83 -2.99 -9.51
C GLN A 135 -24.19 -3.07 -11.01
N GLY A 136 -23.85 -2.03 -11.78
CA GLY A 136 -24.02 -1.99 -13.22
C GLY A 136 -22.96 -2.75 -14.03
N GLY A 137 -21.94 -3.33 -13.37
CA GLY A 137 -20.84 -4.04 -14.03
C GLY A 137 -19.87 -3.16 -14.81
N PHE A 138 -19.88 -1.84 -14.57
CA PHE A 138 -18.95 -0.90 -15.20
C PHE A 138 -17.59 -0.86 -14.53
N LEU A 139 -17.55 -1.23 -13.25
CA LEU A 139 -16.33 -1.37 -12.45
C LEU A 139 -16.27 -2.77 -11.85
N ASP A 140 -15.07 -3.29 -11.72
CA ASP A 140 -14.78 -4.55 -11.06
C ASP A 140 -14.05 -4.29 -9.73
N LEU A 141 -14.53 -4.91 -8.64
CA LEU A 141 -13.97 -4.66 -7.31
C LEU A 141 -12.56 -5.23 -7.17
N TYR A 142 -12.25 -6.33 -7.86
CA TYR A 142 -10.92 -6.95 -7.82
C TYR A 142 -9.91 -6.02 -8.49
N ASP A 143 -10.24 -5.51 -9.67
CA ASP A 143 -9.38 -4.59 -10.41
C ASP A 143 -9.14 -3.29 -9.63
N GLU A 144 -10.18 -2.69 -9.06
CA GLU A 144 -10.06 -1.45 -8.28
C GLU A 144 -9.31 -1.66 -6.95
N LEU A 145 -9.51 -2.81 -6.30
CA LEU A 145 -8.74 -3.14 -5.10
C LEU A 145 -7.26 -3.34 -5.43
N ASN A 146 -6.94 -4.07 -6.49
CA ASN A 146 -5.55 -4.29 -6.90
C ASN A 146 -4.88 -2.98 -7.32
N GLU A 147 -5.58 -2.12 -8.06
CA GLU A 147 -5.07 -0.78 -8.40
C GLU A 147 -4.81 0.04 -7.12
N ALA A 148 -5.74 0.01 -6.16
CA ALA A 148 -5.60 0.76 -4.93
C ALA A 148 -4.42 0.27 -4.06
N LEU A 149 -4.21 -1.06 -3.98
CA LEU A 149 -3.03 -1.65 -3.33
C LEU A 149 -1.73 -1.28 -4.06
N ASN A 150 -1.74 -1.25 -5.40
CA ASN A 150 -0.60 -0.81 -6.19
C ASN A 150 -0.22 0.65 -5.88
N TRP A 151 -1.22 1.53 -5.79
CA TRP A 151 -1.01 2.92 -5.38
C TRP A 151 -0.54 3.03 -3.94
N SER A 152 -1.08 2.24 -3.01
CA SER A 152 -0.57 2.17 -1.64
C SER A 152 0.93 1.86 -1.62
N ALA A 153 1.37 0.89 -2.42
CA ALA A 153 2.77 0.52 -2.54
C ALA A 153 3.64 1.65 -3.13
N ARG A 154 3.17 2.33 -4.17
CA ARG A 154 3.90 3.47 -4.77
C ARG A 154 4.03 4.63 -3.80
N ILE A 155 2.98 4.90 -3.05
CA ILE A 155 2.94 5.98 -2.06
C ILE A 155 3.88 5.67 -0.90
N GLY A 156 3.90 4.44 -0.39
CA GLY A 156 4.84 4.06 0.67
C GLY A 156 6.30 4.12 0.21
N LEU A 157 6.62 3.70 -1.02
CA LEU A 157 7.96 3.89 -1.57
C LEU A 157 8.32 5.38 -1.66
N SER A 158 7.45 6.21 -2.24
CA SER A 158 7.68 7.65 -2.36
C SER A 158 7.84 8.31 -0.98
N TYR A 159 7.03 7.93 -0.01
CA TYR A 159 7.11 8.42 1.36
C TYR A 159 8.50 8.16 1.97
N ALA A 160 9.02 6.94 1.80
CA ALA A 160 10.36 6.59 2.23
C ALA A 160 11.43 7.43 1.51
N MET A 161 11.32 7.61 0.20
CA MET A 161 12.27 8.40 -0.59
C MET A 161 12.32 9.87 -0.17
N THR A 162 11.17 10.45 0.16
CA THR A 162 11.04 11.87 0.46
C THR A 162 11.38 12.17 1.91
N HIS A 163 10.88 11.37 2.86
CA HIS A 163 10.91 11.72 4.28
C HIS A 163 12.00 10.99 5.07
N PHE A 164 12.57 9.90 4.52
CA PHE A 164 13.69 9.23 5.18
C PHE A 164 15.02 9.84 4.69
N HIS A 165 15.53 10.79 5.47
CA HIS A 165 16.90 11.25 5.35
C HIS A 165 17.73 10.52 6.40
N GLY A 166 18.24 9.33 6.06
CA GLY A 166 19.14 8.62 6.96
C GLY A 166 20.29 9.55 7.36
N ASP A 167 20.58 9.66 8.65
CA ASP A 167 21.80 10.30 9.14
C ASP A 167 23.00 9.59 8.48
N ARG A 168 23.56 10.23 7.44
CA ARG A 168 24.79 9.82 6.76
C ARG A 168 26.01 10.22 7.59
#